data_AF-A0A3P7LFX0-F1
#
_entry.id   AF-A0A3P7LFX0-F1
#
_cell.length_a   1.000
_cell.length_b   1.000
_cell.length_c   1.000
_cell.angle_alpha   90.00
_cell.angle_beta   90.00
_cell.angle_gamma   90.00
#
_symmetry.space_group_name_H-M   'P 1'
#
loop_
_entity.id
_entity.type
_entity.pdbx_description
1 polymer ?
#
loop_
_entity_poly.entity_id
_entity_poly.type
_entity_poly.pdbx_seq_one_letter_code
_entity_poly.pdbx_strand_id
1 'polypeptide(L)'
;MQVKNGSPGDVLDSIWLELLLAMTGEQFGDDSDLICGLVCSVREKGSKIEMWTKEWKAEEGNMRIGYKFFHSIFDTVLHCLNEQCCAGC
;
A
#
# COMPACT_ATOMS: atom_id res chain seq x y z
N MET A 1 5.38 -6.62 -11.66
CA MET A 1 4.68 -5.50 -12.32
C MET A 1 5.76 -4.58 -12.84
N GLN A 2 5.86 -4.35 -14.16
CA GLN A 2 6.95 -3.54 -14.71
C GLN A 2 6.58 -2.05 -14.61
N VAL A 3 7.26 -1.28 -13.76
CA VAL A 3 7.01 0.16 -13.61
C VAL A 3 7.59 0.90 -14.81
N LYS A 4 6.73 1.35 -15.73
CA LYS A 4 7.16 2.11 -16.90
C LYS A 4 7.35 3.57 -16.50
N ASN A 5 8.61 3.98 -16.36
CA ASN A 5 9.08 5.32 -15.97
C ASN A 5 8.88 5.63 -14.47
N GLY A 6 9.88 6.21 -13.82
CA GLY A 6 9.91 6.42 -12.37
C GLY A 6 9.20 7.70 -11.92
N SER A 7 8.06 8.07 -12.50
CA SER A 7 7.35 9.27 -12.04
C SER A 7 6.73 9.02 -10.65
N PRO A 8 6.53 10.06 -9.82
CA PRO A 8 5.84 9.90 -8.53
C PRO A 8 4.44 9.29 -8.66
N GLY A 9 3.78 9.45 -9.81
CA GLY A 9 2.49 8.82 -10.10
C GLY A 9 2.61 7.31 -10.30
N ASP A 10 3.64 6.84 -11.00
CA ASP A 10 3.82 5.40 -11.29
C ASP A 10 4.10 4.60 -10.00
N VAL A 11 4.83 5.21 -9.05
CA VAL A 11 5.04 4.62 -7.72
C VAL A 11 3.73 4.57 -6.94
N LEU A 12 2.92 5.64 -6.98
CA LEU A 12 1.62 5.67 -6.31
C LEU A 12 0.67 4.60 -6.86
N ASP A 13 0.62 4.44 -8.18
CA ASP A 13 -0.21 3.43 -8.84
C ASP A 13 0.23 2.01 -8.47
N SER A 14 1.54 1.78 -8.36
CA SER A 14 2.10 0.49 -7.93
C SER A 14 1.73 0.17 -6.48
N ILE A 15 1.86 1.16 -5.57
CA ILE A 15 1.44 1.00 -4.17
C ILE A 15 -0.07 0.74 -4.10
N TRP A 16 -0.87 1.50 -4.85
CA TRP A 16 -2.32 1.34 -4.86
C TRP A 16 -2.74 -0.04 -5.35
N LEU A 17 -2.15 -0.52 -6.44
CA LEU A 17 -2.44 -1.85 -6.97
C LEU A 17 -2.03 -2.96 -5.99
N GLU A 18 -0.83 -2.87 -5.39
CA GLU A 18 -0.37 -3.88 -4.43
C GLU A 18 -1.32 -3.98 -3.23
N LEU A 19 -1.77 -2.84 -2.70
CA LEU A 19 -2.71 -2.83 -1.57
C LEU A 19 -4.10 -3.38 -1.95
N LEU A 20 -4.57 -3.13 -3.18
CA LEU A 20 -5.79 -3.77 -3.69
C LEU A 20 -5.64 -5.29 -3.81
N LEU A 21 -4.49 -5.77 -4.28
CA LEU A 21 -4.18 -7.20 -4.35
C LEU A 21 -4.06 -7.81 -2.95
N ALA A 22 -3.42 -7.13 -2.00
CA ALA A 22 -3.32 -7.59 -0.61
C ALA A 22 -4.70 -7.72 0.07
N MET A 23 -5.59 -6.76 -0.16
CA MET A 23 -6.97 -6.78 0.34
C MET A 23 -7.79 -7.92 -0.27
N THR A 24 -7.75 -8.06 -1.59
CA THR A 24 -8.55 -9.08 -2.31
C THR A 24 -7.97 -10.49 -2.21
N GLY A 25 -6.65 -10.60 -1.97
CA GLY A 25 -5.94 -11.84 -1.72
C GLY A 25 -5.92 -12.26 -0.24
N GLU A 26 -6.74 -11.64 0.61
CA GLU A 26 -6.91 -11.99 2.03
C GLU A 26 -5.62 -11.97 2.87
N GLN A 27 -4.62 -11.16 2.48
CA GLN A 27 -3.32 -11.11 3.17
C GLN A 27 -3.42 -10.52 4.59
N PHE A 28 -4.50 -9.80 4.89
CA PHE A 28 -4.81 -9.32 6.23
C PHE A 28 -5.31 -10.43 7.17
N GLY A 29 -5.71 -11.59 6.64
CA GLY A 29 -6.09 -12.77 7.42
C GLY A 29 -7.27 -12.49 8.35
N ASP A 30 -7.20 -12.98 9.59
CA ASP A 30 -8.26 -12.84 10.60
C ASP A 30 -8.62 -11.38 10.93
N ASP A 31 -7.72 -10.43 10.67
CA ASP A 31 -7.96 -9.01 10.91
C ASP A 31 -8.75 -8.34 9.75
N SER A 32 -9.03 -9.05 8.65
CA SER A 32 -9.72 -8.48 7.48
C SER A 32 -11.12 -7.94 7.82
N ASP A 33 -11.84 -8.57 8.76
CA ASP A 33 -13.16 -8.13 9.23
C ASP A 33 -13.13 -6.77 9.95
N LEU A 34 -11.95 -6.33 10.41
CA LEU A 34 -11.75 -5.02 10.99
C LEU A 34 -11.51 -3.94 9.94
N ILE A 35 -11.29 -4.28 8.67
CA ILE A 35 -11.00 -3.32 7.60
C ILE A 35 -12.31 -2.91 6.89
N CYS A 36 -12.56 -1.60 6.83
CA CYS A 36 -13.67 -1.03 6.08
C CYS A 36 -13.31 -0.83 4.60
N GLY A 37 -12.07 -0.42 4.33
CA GLY A 37 -11.58 -0.18 2.98
C GLY A 37 -10.31 0.65 2.91
N LEU A 38 -9.89 0.89 1.66
CA LEU A 38 -8.74 1.72 1.30
C LEU A 38 -9.20 2.99 0.59
N VAL A 39 -8.48 4.09 0.81
CA VAL A 39 -8.72 5.37 0.15
C VAL A 39 -7.40 5.90 -0.42
N CYS A 40 -7.38 6.24 -1.71
CA CYS A 40 -6.31 6.99 -2.34
C CYS A 40 -6.80 8.42 -2.62
N SER A 41 -6.12 9.41 -2.06
CA SER A 41 -6.38 10.83 -2.27
C SER A 41 -5.24 11.48 -3.06
N VAL A 42 -5.47 11.80 -4.33
CA VAL A 42 -4.48 12.47 -5.20
C VAL A 42 -4.64 13.99 -5.11
N ARG A 43 -3.56 14.71 -4.76
CA ARG A 43 -3.57 16.17 -4.62
C ARG A 43 -2.24 16.77 -5.10
N GLU A 44 -2.26 18.02 -5.51
CA GLU A 44 -1.07 18.75 -6.01
C GLU A 44 0.09 18.81 -5.00
N LYS A 45 -0.23 18.97 -3.70
CA LYS A 45 0.78 19.05 -2.62
C LYS A 45 1.22 17.69 -2.07
N GLY A 46 0.78 16.60 -2.68
CA GLY A 46 1.09 15.25 -2.25
C GLY A 46 -0.14 14.37 -2.15
N SER A 47 0.01 13.14 -2.62
CA SER A 47 -1.01 12.10 -2.54
C SER A 47 -0.95 11.38 -1.19
N LYS A 48 -2.08 10.81 -0.78
CA LYS A 48 -2.20 10.00 0.45
C LYS A 48 -2.87 8.68 0.16
N ILE A 49 -2.43 7.64 0.85
CA ILE A 49 -3.12 6.36 0.93
C ILE A 49 -3.49 6.13 2.40
N GLU A 50 -4.75 5.77 2.63
CA GLU A 50 -5.31 5.60 3.96
C GLU A 50 -6.06 4.26 4.01
N MET A 51 -5.91 3.54 5.11
CA MET A 51 -6.70 2.35 5.42
C MET A 51 -7.64 2.68 6.58
N TRP A 52 -8.93 2.40 6.40
CA TRP A 52 -9.93 2.68 7.41
C TRP A 52 -10.32 1.39 8.11
N THR A 53 -10.26 1.39 9.45
CA THR A 53 -10.70 0.27 10.28
C THR A 53 -12.03 0.58 10.95
N LYS A 54 -12.74 -0.48 11.35
CA LYS A 54 -14.11 -0.42 11.87
C LYS A 54 -14.19 0.01 13.33
N GLU A 55 -13.22 -0.38 14.14
CA GLU A 55 -13.23 -0.18 15.60
C GLU A 55 -11.87 0.35 16.06
N TRP A 56 -11.84 1.58 16.57
CA TRP A 56 -10.61 2.22 17.04
C TRP A 56 -10.08 1.58 18.32
N LYS A 57 -10.95 0.97 19.14
CA LYS A 57 -10.56 0.26 20.37
C LYS A 57 -9.94 -1.11 20.13
N ALA A 58 -10.01 -1.65 18.90
CA ALA A 58 -9.39 -2.92 18.55
C ALA A 58 -7.87 -2.76 18.34
N GLU A 59 -7.17 -2.25 19.36
CA GLU A 59 -5.78 -1.77 19.29
C GLU A 59 -4.83 -2.82 18.69
N GLU A 60 -4.86 -4.06 19.20
CA GLU A 60 -3.99 -5.12 18.69
C GLU A 60 -4.25 -5.44 17.21
N GLY A 61 -5.52 -5.52 16.80
CA GLY A 61 -5.90 -5.74 15.41
C GLY A 61 -5.48 -4.59 14.51
N ASN A 62 -5.73 -3.36 14.95
CA ASN A 62 -5.31 -2.14 14.25
C ASN A 62 -3.78 -2.08 14.09
N MET A 63 -3.01 -2.49 15.11
CA MET A 63 -1.55 -2.56 15.02
C MET A 63 -1.09 -3.62 14.03
N ARG A 64 -1.65 -4.84 14.07
CA ARG A 64 -1.33 -5.91 13.10
C ARG A 64 -1.64 -5.49 11.67
N ILE A 65 -2.79 -4.87 11.44
CA ILE A 65 -3.17 -4.29 10.15
C ILE A 65 -2.14 -3.24 9.71
N GLY A 66 -1.78 -2.31 10.60
CA GLY A 66 -0.79 -1.26 10.32
C GLY A 66 0.57 -1.82 9.91
N TYR A 67 1.06 -2.86 10.58
CA TYR A 67 2.32 -3.52 10.21
C TYR A 67 2.26 -4.16 8.83
N LYS A 68 1.18 -4.90 8.51
CA LYS A 68 1.00 -5.52 7.19
C LYS A 68 0.90 -4.46 6.10
N PHE A 69 0.10 -3.42 6.33
CA PHE A 69 -0.06 -2.28 5.41
C PHE A 69 1.27 -1.60 5.12
N PHE A 70 2.05 -1.29 6.16
CA PHE A 70 3.37 -0.68 5.99
C PHE A 70 4.33 -1.60 5.25
N HIS A 71 4.32 -2.91 5.54
CA HIS A 71 5.19 -3.88 4.88
C HIS A 71 4.91 -3.97 3.37
N SER A 72 3.64 -4.08 2.95
CA SER A 72 3.28 -4.09 1.52
C SER A 72 3.74 -2.82 0.79
N ILE A 73 3.58 -1.65 1.43
CA ILE A 73 4.05 -0.38 0.86
C ILE A 73 5.58 -0.37 0.76
N PHE A 74 6.27 -0.76 1.82
CA PHE A 74 7.72 -0.76 1.88
C PHE A 74 8.33 -1.66 0.81
N ASP A 75 7.82 -2.89 0.68
CA ASP A 75 8.29 -3.84 -0.32
C ASP A 75 8.06 -3.32 -1.74
N THR A 76 6.87 -2.74 -2.01
CA THR A 76 6.57 -2.13 -3.30
C THR A 76 7.55 -1.00 -3.63
N VAL A 77 7.80 -0.10 -2.68
CA VAL A 77 8.73 1.02 -2.87
C VAL A 77 10.16 0.51 -3.08
N LEU A 78 10.59 -0.47 -2.30
CA LEU A 78 11.92 -1.07 -2.44
C LEU A 78 12.10 -1.71 -3.82
N HIS A 79 11.10 -2.45 -4.30
CA HIS A 79 11.07 -3.00 -5.65
C HIS A 79 11.15 -1.90 -6.72
N CYS A 80 10.36 -0.83 -6.59
CA CYS A 80 10.40 0.30 -7.52
C CYS A 80 11.78 0.97 -7.55
N LEU A 81 12.43 1.16 -6.40
CA LEU A 81 13.76 1.76 -6.30
C LEU A 81 14.82 0.86 -6.95
N ASN A 82 14.75 -0.45 -6.71
CA ASN A 82 15.68 -1.41 -7.31
C ASN A 82 15.54 -1.50 -8.84
N GLU A 83 14.30 -1.49 -9.36
CA GLU A 83 14.05 -1.51 -10.80
C GLU A 83 14.51 -0.21 -11.50
N GLN A 84 14.36 0.95 -10.85
CA GLN A 84 14.88 2.22 -11.37
C GLN A 84 16.41 2.25 -11.47
N CYS A 85 17.12 1.62 -10.53
CA CYS A 85 18.57 1.49 -10.62
C CYS A 85 19.03 0.65 -11.83
N CYS A 86 18.26 -0.37 -12.23
CA CYS A 86 18.62 -1.23 -13.36
C CYS A 86 18.27 -0.64 -14.73
N ALA A 87 17.31 0.28 -14.82
CA ALA A 87 16.89 0.88 -16.09
C ALA A 87 17.81 2.02 -16.60
N GLY A 88 18.81 2.42 -15.80
CA GLY A 88 19.78 3.48 -16.13
C GLY A 88 21.17 3.01 -16.58
N CYS A 89 21.37 1.70 -16.80
CA CYS A 89 22.62 1.11 -17.31
C CYS A 89 22.50 0.70 -18.78
#